data_AF-A0A426Z1U1-F1
#
_entry.id   AF-A0A426Z1U1-F1
#
_cell.length_a   1.000
_cell.length_b   1.000
_cell.length_c   1.000
_cell.angle_alpha   90.00
_cell.angle_beta   90.00
_cell.angle_gamma   90.00
#
_symmetry.space_group_name_H-M   'P 1'
#
loop_
_entity.id
_entity.type
_entity.pdbx_description
1 polymer ?
#
loop_
_entity_poly.entity_id
_entity_poly.type
_entity_poly.pdbx_seq_one_letter_code
_entity_poly.pdbx_strand_id
1 'polypeptide(L)'
;QTTHVAAQYGQTAFLYHIVTKWNADPDLPDNDGRSPLHWAAYKGFADCIRLLLFLDAYRGRQDKEGCTPLHWSAIRGNLEACTVLVQAGKKEDLMITDNTGLTPAQLASDRGHRQVAFFLGNARRVFDRPCNGNSHLGKLSKLGLAPALWCVIVAMLFTYVHSVIAGSYILKLTFVFGLFAWSGFFLATAGLVMFYRCSRKDPGFINRNVRDAQSLRDDEPLLKTDLNHPALLAGNWSQLCATCKIVRPVRAKHCSTCDRCVEQFDHHCPWVSNCIGKKNKWDFFMFLILEVSAMIITGLVTITRIVKDPSPPSFGGWLSHNASEHPGAISFLIMDFFLFFGVAVLTAVQASQISRNITTNEMANAMRYSYLRGPGGKFRNPYDHGIRKNCSDFCIKGYNEDVELLDQTEPSEGTGMIQMTRSTDLQNGENHLHQSGNGHICVDVQTKNSRPHGHANSSKCCHNNSKIDGAPLGMGLGLGRNNRHNSRILPL
;
A
#
# COMPACT_ATOMS: atom_id res chain seq x y z
N GLN A 1 10.06 -32.63 -7.73
CA GLN A 1 9.87 -32.22 -9.14
C GLN A 1 10.64 -30.91 -9.39
N THR A 2 10.87 -30.52 -10.65
CA THR A 2 11.62 -29.29 -11.00
C THR A 2 10.95 -28.01 -10.46
N THR A 3 9.62 -27.97 -10.37
CA THR A 3 8.83 -26.87 -9.80
C THR A 3 9.08 -26.70 -8.31
N HIS A 4 9.17 -27.79 -7.53
CA HIS A 4 9.57 -27.74 -6.11
C HIS A 4 10.95 -27.14 -5.94
N VAL A 5 11.93 -27.59 -6.73
CA VAL A 5 13.31 -27.07 -6.66
C VAL A 5 13.34 -25.58 -6.98
N ALA A 6 12.68 -25.16 -8.06
CA ALA A 6 12.62 -23.74 -8.43
C ALA A 6 11.99 -22.87 -7.31
N ALA A 7 10.89 -23.35 -6.73
CA ALA A 7 10.22 -22.67 -5.61
C ALA A 7 11.08 -22.64 -4.33
N GLN A 8 11.76 -23.74 -4.00
CA GLN A 8 12.62 -23.89 -2.83
C GLN A 8 13.88 -23.01 -2.87
N TYR A 9 14.34 -22.64 -4.06
CA TYR A 9 15.52 -21.76 -4.25
C TYR A 9 15.17 -20.35 -4.74
N GLY A 10 13.88 -20.00 -4.79
CA GLY A 10 13.45 -18.64 -5.15
C GLY A 10 13.63 -18.28 -6.63
N GLN A 11 13.79 -19.29 -7.50
CA GLN A 11 14.07 -19.12 -8.92
C GLN A 11 12.78 -18.83 -9.69
N THR A 12 12.16 -17.67 -9.43
CA THR A 12 10.83 -17.30 -9.96
C THR A 12 10.81 -17.29 -11.49
N ALA A 13 11.84 -16.73 -12.14
CA ALA A 13 11.94 -16.71 -13.61
C ALA A 13 12.09 -18.12 -14.21
N PHE A 14 12.84 -19.00 -13.55
CA PHE A 14 12.96 -20.39 -13.99
C PHE A 14 11.67 -21.16 -13.78
N LEU A 15 11.01 -21.00 -12.63
CA LEU A 15 9.70 -21.57 -12.33
C LEU A 15 8.67 -21.15 -13.38
N TYR A 16 8.64 -19.86 -13.70
CA TYR A 16 7.82 -19.30 -14.78
C TYR A 16 8.13 -19.98 -16.12
N HIS A 17 9.40 -20.06 -16.49
CA HIS A 17 9.83 -20.62 -17.77
C HIS A 17 9.44 -22.10 -17.91
N ILE A 18 9.59 -22.90 -16.86
CA ILE A 18 9.26 -24.33 -16.92
C ILE A 18 7.75 -24.60 -16.96
N VAL A 19 6.95 -23.79 -16.27
CA VAL A 19 5.49 -23.90 -16.33
C VAL A 19 5.00 -23.49 -17.73
N THR A 20 5.49 -22.39 -18.28
CA THR A 20 4.99 -21.85 -19.56
C THR A 20 5.50 -22.60 -20.79
N LYS A 21 6.78 -23.00 -20.80
CA LYS A 21 7.40 -23.66 -21.97
C LYS A 21 7.19 -25.18 -21.96
N TRP A 22 7.23 -25.79 -20.79
CA TRP A 22 7.22 -27.25 -20.65
C TRP A 22 5.95 -27.78 -19.97
N ASN A 23 4.96 -26.91 -19.73
CA ASN A 23 3.69 -27.25 -19.11
C ASN A 23 3.85 -28.01 -17.78
N ALA A 24 4.90 -27.68 -17.02
CA ALA A 24 5.15 -28.26 -15.71
C ALA A 24 4.03 -27.85 -14.74
N ASP A 25 3.46 -28.81 -14.02
CA ASP A 25 2.39 -28.56 -13.06
C ASP A 25 2.91 -27.74 -11.85
N PRO A 26 2.40 -26.51 -11.62
CA PRO A 26 2.83 -25.65 -10.53
C PRO A 26 2.28 -26.04 -9.15
N ASP A 27 1.35 -27.00 -9.05
CA ASP A 27 0.70 -27.41 -7.79
C ASP A 27 0.88 -28.89 -7.43
N LEU A 28 1.60 -29.67 -8.24
CA LEU A 28 1.81 -31.09 -7.96
C LEU A 28 2.50 -31.29 -6.59
N PRO A 29 1.92 -32.08 -5.67
CA PRO A 29 2.54 -32.35 -4.37
C PRO A 29 3.74 -33.30 -4.50
N ASP A 30 4.71 -33.15 -3.60
CA ASP A 30 5.77 -34.13 -3.40
C ASP A 30 5.30 -35.31 -2.53
N ASN A 31 6.22 -36.21 -2.18
CA ASN A 31 5.92 -37.40 -1.39
C ASN A 31 5.40 -37.08 0.02
N ASP A 32 5.61 -35.87 0.55
CA ASP A 32 5.07 -35.42 1.83
C ASP A 32 3.74 -34.67 1.69
N GLY A 33 3.19 -34.60 0.48
CA GLY A 33 1.98 -33.81 0.21
C GLY A 33 2.25 -32.32 0.01
N ARG A 34 3.52 -31.88 0.01
CA ARG A 34 3.88 -30.47 -0.11
C ARG A 34 3.94 -30.03 -1.57
N SER A 35 3.13 -29.04 -1.93
CA SER A 35 3.21 -28.38 -3.25
C SER A 35 4.39 -27.40 -3.32
N PRO A 36 4.81 -26.93 -4.51
CA PRO A 36 5.79 -25.86 -4.66
C PRO A 36 5.48 -24.61 -3.82
N LEU A 37 4.20 -24.31 -3.58
CA LEU A 37 3.77 -23.18 -2.74
C LEU A 37 4.19 -23.35 -1.28
N HIS A 38 4.22 -24.58 -0.75
CA HIS A 38 4.73 -24.87 0.59
C HIS A 38 6.22 -24.51 0.69
N TRP A 39 7.01 -24.94 -0.28
CA TRP A 39 8.45 -24.70 -0.31
C TRP A 39 8.79 -23.21 -0.44
N ALA A 40 8.07 -22.47 -1.31
CA ALA A 40 8.21 -21.03 -1.43
C ALA A 40 7.84 -20.31 -0.12
N ALA A 41 6.75 -20.72 0.55
CA ALA A 41 6.31 -20.16 1.81
C ALA A 41 7.28 -20.44 2.97
N TYR A 42 7.77 -21.67 3.08
CA TYR A 42 8.78 -22.08 4.05
C TYR A 42 10.09 -21.28 3.92
N LYS A 43 10.51 -21.01 2.69
CA LYS A 43 11.74 -20.25 2.40
C LYS A 43 11.55 -18.74 2.37
N GLY A 44 10.32 -18.25 2.33
CA GLY A 44 10.00 -16.83 2.36
C GLY A 44 10.09 -16.15 0.99
N PHE A 45 10.08 -16.90 -0.12
CA PHE A 45 10.21 -16.33 -1.46
C PHE A 45 8.89 -15.77 -1.97
N ALA A 46 8.61 -14.51 -1.60
CA ALA A 46 7.36 -13.82 -1.89
C ALA A 46 7.00 -13.77 -3.39
N ASP A 47 7.98 -13.66 -4.29
CA ASP A 47 7.75 -13.64 -5.73
C ASP A 47 7.34 -15.01 -6.29
N CYS A 48 7.96 -16.10 -5.83
CA CYS A 48 7.49 -17.45 -6.13
C CYS A 48 6.07 -17.67 -5.62
N ILE A 49 5.75 -17.20 -4.41
CA ILE A 49 4.38 -17.28 -3.85
C ILE A 49 3.40 -16.53 -4.74
N ARG A 50 3.72 -15.28 -5.15
CA ARG A 50 2.87 -14.48 -6.04
C ARG A 50 2.62 -15.20 -7.37
N LEU A 51 3.68 -15.71 -7.99
CA LEU A 51 3.58 -16.44 -9.25
C LEU A 51 2.74 -17.70 -9.10
N LEU A 52 3.02 -18.55 -8.11
CA LEU A 52 2.26 -19.80 -7.91
C LEU A 52 0.77 -19.54 -7.65
N LEU A 53 0.43 -18.53 -6.85
CA LEU A 53 -0.97 -18.13 -6.65
C LEU A 53 -1.59 -17.53 -7.92
N PHE A 54 -0.80 -16.83 -8.74
CA PHE A 54 -1.24 -16.35 -10.04
C PHE A 54 -1.51 -17.52 -11.02
N LEU A 55 -0.75 -18.61 -10.90
CA LEU A 55 -0.91 -19.87 -11.64
C LEU A 55 -1.93 -20.84 -10.97
N ASP A 56 -2.78 -20.35 -10.07
CA ASP A 56 -3.86 -21.12 -9.42
C ASP A 56 -3.41 -22.27 -8.51
N ALA A 57 -2.18 -22.21 -7.96
CA ALA A 57 -1.74 -23.17 -6.95
C ALA A 57 -2.68 -23.17 -5.73
N TYR A 58 -3.05 -24.36 -5.25
CA TYR A 58 -4.04 -24.51 -4.20
C TYR A 58 -3.44 -24.12 -2.83
N ARG A 59 -3.77 -22.91 -2.40
CA ARG A 59 -3.28 -22.30 -1.15
C ARG A 59 -3.73 -22.99 0.14
N GLY A 60 -4.86 -23.71 0.09
CA GLY A 60 -5.43 -24.43 1.22
C GLY A 60 -4.95 -25.88 1.33
N ARG A 61 -4.06 -26.34 0.45
CA ARG A 61 -3.53 -27.70 0.47
C ARG A 61 -2.83 -27.96 1.81
N GLN A 62 -3.21 -29.03 2.49
CA GLN A 62 -2.53 -29.52 3.68
C GLN A 62 -1.56 -30.64 3.26
N ASP A 63 -0.35 -30.61 3.80
CA ASP A 63 0.59 -31.71 3.69
C ASP A 63 0.27 -32.84 4.70
N LYS A 64 1.14 -33.85 4.79
CA LYS A 64 0.96 -34.98 5.72
C LYS A 64 0.89 -34.57 7.19
N GLU A 65 1.44 -33.42 7.56
CA GLU A 65 1.37 -32.87 8.92
C GLU A 65 0.11 -32.03 9.16
N GLY A 66 -0.77 -31.91 8.16
CA GLY A 66 -1.91 -31.01 8.20
C GLY A 66 -1.51 -29.55 7.96
N CYS A 67 -0.25 -29.27 7.64
CA CYS A 67 0.25 -27.92 7.48
C CYS A 67 -0.05 -27.39 6.07
N THR A 68 -0.63 -26.18 6.00
CA THR A 68 -0.76 -25.44 4.74
C THR A 68 0.48 -24.58 4.46
N PRO A 69 0.65 -23.99 3.25
CA PRO A 69 1.72 -23.03 3.00
C PRO A 69 1.77 -21.89 4.01
N LEU A 70 0.61 -21.42 4.50
CA LEU A 70 0.55 -20.38 5.52
C LEU A 70 1.14 -20.85 6.86
N HIS A 71 0.86 -22.10 7.27
CA HIS A 71 1.50 -22.71 8.45
C HIS A 71 3.03 -22.70 8.30
N TRP A 72 3.57 -23.16 7.17
CA TRP A 72 5.02 -23.19 6.95
C TRP A 72 5.68 -21.80 6.97
N SER A 73 5.05 -20.78 6.37
CA SER A 73 5.55 -19.40 6.47
C SER A 73 5.51 -18.87 7.90
N ALA A 74 4.49 -19.27 8.68
CA ALA A 74 4.31 -18.87 10.07
C ALA A 74 5.33 -19.53 11.01
N ILE A 75 5.55 -20.84 10.85
CA ILE A 75 6.56 -21.64 11.57
C ILE A 75 7.97 -21.08 11.36
N ARG A 76 8.24 -20.49 10.19
CA ARG A 76 9.55 -19.90 9.84
C ARG A 76 9.68 -18.42 10.15
N GLY A 77 8.60 -17.78 10.61
CA GLY A 77 8.61 -16.35 10.92
C GLY A 77 8.68 -15.45 9.68
N ASN A 78 8.34 -15.96 8.49
CA ASN A 78 8.43 -15.23 7.24
C ASN A 78 7.24 -14.26 7.08
N LEU A 79 7.35 -13.05 7.63
CA LEU A 79 6.26 -12.06 7.62
C LEU A 79 5.81 -11.67 6.21
N GLU A 80 6.73 -11.51 5.25
CA GLU A 80 6.34 -11.13 3.88
C GLU A 80 5.57 -12.26 3.17
N ALA A 81 6.00 -13.51 3.33
CA ALA A 81 5.29 -14.67 2.79
C ALA A 81 3.89 -14.79 3.39
N CYS A 82 3.76 -14.65 4.72
CA CYS A 82 2.47 -14.57 5.40
C CYS A 82 1.61 -13.44 4.79
N THR A 83 2.20 -12.25 4.59
CA THR A 83 1.48 -11.09 4.05
C THR A 83 0.92 -11.37 2.65
N VAL A 84 1.71 -11.95 1.74
CA VAL A 84 1.25 -12.30 0.38
C VAL A 84 0.16 -13.37 0.42
N LEU A 85 0.35 -14.41 1.24
CA LEU A 85 -0.62 -15.49 1.38
C LEU A 85 -1.95 -14.98 1.95
N VAL A 86 -1.93 -14.13 2.96
CA VAL A 86 -3.15 -13.54 3.55
C VAL A 86 -3.83 -12.58 2.58
N GLN A 87 -3.08 -11.77 1.82
CA GLN A 87 -3.64 -10.82 0.85
C GLN A 87 -4.39 -11.48 -0.31
N ALA A 88 -3.96 -12.67 -0.71
CA ALA A 88 -4.62 -13.45 -1.77
C ALA A 88 -5.57 -14.53 -1.22
N GLY A 89 -5.71 -14.63 0.09
CA GLY A 89 -6.51 -15.65 0.77
C GLY A 89 -7.82 -15.12 1.31
N LYS A 90 -8.59 -16.04 1.90
CA LYS A 90 -9.82 -15.71 2.61
C LYS A 90 -9.67 -16.00 4.10
N LYS A 91 -10.71 -15.68 4.86
CA LYS A 91 -10.76 -15.91 6.31
C LYS A 91 -10.52 -17.37 6.65
N GLU A 92 -11.10 -18.28 5.87
CA GLU A 92 -11.07 -19.72 6.13
C GLU A 92 -9.63 -20.24 6.17
N ASP A 93 -8.76 -19.72 5.29
CA ASP A 93 -7.34 -20.07 5.22
C ASP A 93 -6.58 -19.79 6.53
N LEU A 94 -7.02 -18.79 7.31
CA LEU A 94 -6.41 -18.42 8.60
C LEU A 94 -6.79 -19.36 9.74
N MET A 95 -7.86 -20.13 9.55
CA MET A 95 -8.50 -20.96 10.58
C MET A 95 -8.27 -22.45 10.39
N ILE A 96 -7.65 -22.86 9.26
CA ILE A 96 -7.21 -24.23 9.06
C ILE A 96 -6.22 -24.59 10.18
N THR A 97 -6.40 -25.76 10.79
CA THR A 97 -5.51 -26.29 11.82
C THR A 97 -4.66 -27.41 11.25
N ASP A 98 -3.43 -27.52 11.74
CA ASP A 98 -2.59 -28.69 11.51
C ASP A 98 -3.10 -29.94 12.26
N ASN A 99 -2.38 -31.07 12.14
CA ASN A 99 -2.74 -32.31 12.83
C ASN A 99 -2.64 -32.22 14.36
N THR A 100 -1.99 -31.19 14.91
CA THR A 100 -1.93 -30.92 16.35
C THR A 100 -3.09 -30.01 16.83
N GLY A 101 -3.94 -29.57 15.90
CA GLY A 101 -5.06 -28.66 16.19
C GLY A 101 -4.65 -27.19 16.28
N LEU A 102 -3.44 -26.83 15.82
CA LEU A 102 -2.92 -25.46 15.90
C LEU A 102 -3.10 -24.72 14.57
N THR A 103 -3.58 -23.48 14.65
CA THR A 103 -3.65 -22.55 13.50
C THR A 103 -2.29 -21.94 13.18
N PRO A 104 -2.09 -21.33 11.99
CA PRO A 104 -0.83 -20.68 11.64
C PRO A 104 -0.40 -19.60 12.65
N ALA A 105 -1.35 -18.83 13.19
CA ALA A 105 -1.07 -17.81 14.19
C ALA A 105 -0.59 -18.41 15.52
N GLN A 106 -1.17 -19.54 15.93
CA GLN A 106 -0.75 -20.26 17.14
C GLN A 106 0.63 -20.88 16.96
N LEU A 107 0.91 -21.51 15.82
CA LEU A 107 2.25 -22.04 15.51
C LEU A 107 3.32 -20.94 15.48
N ALA A 108 3.02 -19.78 14.89
CA ALA A 108 3.95 -18.64 14.96
C ALA A 108 4.22 -18.21 16.41
N SER A 109 3.20 -18.24 17.28
CA SER A 109 3.37 -17.90 18.69
C SER A 109 4.21 -18.94 19.42
N ASP A 110 3.94 -20.23 19.21
CA ASP A 110 4.67 -21.35 19.79
C ASP A 110 6.15 -21.34 19.41
N ARG A 111 6.45 -21.00 18.15
CA ARG A 111 7.83 -20.82 17.64
C ARG A 111 8.48 -19.47 18.02
N GLY A 112 7.81 -18.63 18.81
CA GLY A 112 8.34 -17.34 19.27
C GLY A 112 8.34 -16.22 18.22
N HIS A 113 7.70 -16.41 17.07
CA HIS A 113 7.57 -15.42 15.99
C HIS A 113 6.45 -14.41 16.28
N ARG A 114 6.64 -13.61 17.34
CA ARG A 114 5.65 -12.66 17.88
C ARG A 114 5.05 -11.72 16.83
N GLN A 115 5.88 -11.20 15.91
CA GLN A 115 5.41 -10.28 14.88
C GLN A 115 4.46 -10.95 13.88
N VAL A 116 4.76 -12.19 13.48
CA VAL A 116 3.91 -12.97 12.59
C VAL A 116 2.62 -13.40 13.29
N ALA A 117 2.72 -13.88 14.54
CA ALA A 117 1.55 -14.23 15.34
C ALA A 117 0.60 -13.04 15.52
N PHE A 118 1.15 -11.85 15.83
CA PHE A 118 0.39 -10.61 15.93
C PHE A 118 -0.25 -10.22 14.58
N PHE A 119 0.50 -10.29 13.48
CA PHE A 119 -0.01 -10.00 12.14
C PHE A 119 -1.18 -10.92 11.76
N LEU A 120 -1.02 -12.24 11.92
CA LEU A 120 -2.05 -13.22 11.58
C LEU A 120 -3.26 -13.12 12.50
N GLY A 121 -3.06 -12.91 13.80
CA GLY A 121 -4.14 -12.66 14.75
C GLY A 121 -4.92 -11.39 14.43
N ASN A 122 -4.25 -10.33 13.96
CA ASN A 122 -4.91 -9.11 13.50
C ASN A 122 -5.69 -9.34 12.20
N ALA A 123 -5.10 -10.03 11.23
CA ALA A 123 -5.78 -10.40 9.99
C ALA A 123 -7.08 -11.17 10.31
N ARG A 124 -7.01 -12.14 11.21
CA ARG A 124 -8.19 -12.87 11.70
C ARG A 124 -9.24 -11.94 12.28
N ARG A 125 -8.86 -11.03 13.19
CA ARG A 125 -9.80 -10.06 13.79
C ARG A 125 -10.48 -9.14 12.76
N VAL A 126 -9.77 -8.76 11.71
CA VAL A 126 -10.33 -7.97 10.60
C VAL A 126 -11.39 -8.77 9.85
N PHE A 127 -11.15 -10.06 9.60
CA PHE A 127 -12.15 -10.96 9.01
C PHE A 127 -13.25 -11.40 10.00
N ASP A 128 -13.00 -11.36 11.31
CA ASP A 128 -13.98 -11.68 12.37
C ASP A 128 -14.94 -10.54 12.69
N ARG A 129 -14.65 -9.30 12.26
CA ARG A 129 -15.60 -8.19 12.46
C ARG A 129 -16.96 -8.65 11.93
N PRO A 130 -17.98 -8.78 12.81
CA PRO A 130 -19.19 -9.46 12.43
C PRO A 130 -19.89 -8.58 11.39
N CYS A 131 -19.93 -9.04 10.15
CA CYS A 131 -21.05 -8.74 9.28
C CYS A 131 -22.25 -9.54 9.83
N ASN A 132 -22.69 -9.26 11.06
CA ASN A 132 -23.83 -9.94 11.64
C ASN A 132 -25.05 -9.51 10.81
N GLY A 133 -25.56 -10.43 10.00
CA GLY A 133 -26.57 -10.17 8.98
C GLY A 133 -27.93 -9.72 9.52
N ASN A 134 -28.13 -9.67 10.84
CA ASN A 134 -29.44 -9.40 11.44
C ASN A 134 -29.48 -8.34 12.56
N SER A 135 -28.40 -7.62 12.87
CA SER A 135 -28.48 -6.46 13.77
C SER A 135 -28.51 -5.16 12.98
N HIS A 136 -29.41 -4.23 13.34
CA HIS A 136 -29.47 -2.88 12.76
C HIS A 136 -28.09 -2.18 12.80
N LEU A 137 -27.32 -2.43 13.86
CA LEU A 137 -25.94 -1.95 14.03
C LEU A 137 -24.94 -2.54 13.00
N GLY A 138 -25.12 -3.80 12.58
CA GLY A 138 -24.29 -4.46 11.57
C GLY A 138 -24.55 -3.96 10.14
N LYS A 139 -25.72 -3.39 9.88
CA LYS A 139 -26.02 -2.66 8.63
C LYS A 139 -25.37 -1.27 8.65
N LEU A 140 -25.36 -0.58 9.80
CA LEU A 140 -24.66 0.70 9.98
C LEU A 140 -23.13 0.58 9.84
N SER A 141 -22.52 -0.51 10.31
CA SER A 141 -21.07 -0.72 10.14
C SER A 141 -20.65 -0.96 8.68
N LYS A 142 -21.58 -1.36 7.81
CA LYS A 142 -21.38 -1.48 6.35
C LYS A 142 -21.59 -0.16 5.60
N LEU A 143 -22.20 0.85 6.23
CA LEU A 143 -22.50 2.15 5.59
C LEU A 143 -21.24 2.99 5.31
N GLY A 144 -20.07 2.56 5.78
CA GLY A 144 -18.86 3.37 5.77
C GLY A 144 -18.96 4.58 6.69
N LEU A 145 -17.87 5.31 6.94
CA LEU A 145 -17.91 6.52 7.77
C LEU A 145 -18.38 7.76 7.00
N ALA A 146 -18.62 7.66 5.69
CA ALA A 146 -19.01 8.79 4.86
C ALA A 146 -20.36 9.39 5.24
N PRO A 147 -21.43 8.60 5.48
CA PRO A 147 -22.70 9.16 5.97
C PRO A 147 -22.56 9.84 7.33
N ALA A 148 -21.73 9.29 8.23
CA ALA A 148 -21.48 9.90 9.54
C ALA A 148 -20.76 11.24 9.40
N LEU A 149 -19.72 11.32 8.55
CA LEU A 149 -19.01 12.57 8.28
C LEU A 149 -19.93 13.60 7.60
N TRP A 150 -20.76 13.17 6.65
CA TRP A 150 -21.77 14.04 6.01
C TRP A 150 -22.72 14.64 7.06
N CYS A 151 -23.24 13.83 7.98
CA CYS A 151 -24.09 14.30 9.07
C CYS A 151 -23.37 15.29 9.98
N VAL A 152 -22.08 15.07 10.29
CA VAL A 152 -21.28 16.02 11.08
C VAL A 152 -21.16 17.36 10.35
N ILE A 153 -20.81 17.36 9.07
CA ILE A 153 -20.68 18.61 8.28
C ILE A 153 -22.02 19.36 8.23
N VAL A 154 -23.13 18.66 7.98
CA VAL A 154 -24.47 19.27 7.95
C VAL A 154 -24.88 19.82 9.32
N ALA A 155 -24.58 19.10 10.40
CA ALA A 155 -24.83 19.59 11.76
C ALA A 155 -23.98 20.83 12.08
N MET A 156 -22.73 20.86 11.64
CA MET A 156 -21.86 22.03 11.78
C MET A 156 -22.41 23.23 11.01
N LEU A 157 -22.82 23.04 9.75
CA LEU A 157 -23.45 24.09 8.94
C LEU A 157 -24.74 24.62 9.59
N PHE A 158 -25.61 23.71 10.07
CA PHE A 158 -26.84 24.10 10.76
C PHE A 158 -26.55 24.91 12.02
N THR A 159 -25.61 24.44 12.86
CA THR A 159 -25.22 25.12 14.09
C THR A 159 -24.62 26.50 13.78
N TYR A 160 -23.79 26.61 12.74
CA TYR A 160 -23.23 27.89 12.31
C TYR A 160 -24.32 28.89 11.89
N VAL A 161 -25.24 28.46 11.02
CA VAL A 161 -26.32 29.33 10.53
C VAL A 161 -27.24 29.74 11.67
N HIS A 162 -27.69 28.79 12.50
CA HIS A 162 -28.64 29.05 13.57
C HIS A 162 -28.02 29.85 14.72
N SER A 163 -26.84 29.46 15.20
CA SER A 163 -26.25 30.05 16.41
C SER A 163 -25.34 31.23 16.14
N VAL A 164 -24.67 31.31 14.99
CA VAL A 164 -23.68 32.38 14.71
C VAL A 164 -24.25 33.45 13.78
N ILE A 165 -24.84 33.04 12.65
CA ILE A 165 -25.41 33.99 11.67
C ILE A 165 -26.73 34.56 12.20
N ALA A 166 -27.70 33.69 12.50
CA ALA A 166 -29.03 34.08 12.95
C ALA A 166 -29.12 34.38 14.46
N GLY A 167 -28.05 34.11 15.22
CA GLY A 167 -27.99 34.38 16.65
C GLY A 167 -28.15 35.86 16.99
N SER A 168 -28.66 36.11 18.20
CA SER A 168 -28.89 37.44 18.75
C SER A 168 -27.63 37.97 19.44
N TYR A 169 -26.93 38.91 18.82
CA TYR A 169 -25.75 39.56 19.39
C TYR A 169 -25.91 41.09 19.31
N ILE A 170 -25.19 41.83 20.15
CA ILE A 170 -25.29 43.30 20.18
C ILE A 170 -24.93 43.94 18.82
N LEU A 171 -23.88 43.42 18.18
CA LEU A 171 -23.40 43.93 16.90
C LEU A 171 -24.08 43.15 15.77
N LYS A 172 -25.05 43.78 15.11
CA LYS A 172 -25.67 43.24 13.91
C LYS A 172 -24.64 43.07 12.79
N LEU A 173 -24.80 42.02 11.98
CA LEU A 173 -23.99 41.82 10.79
C LEU A 173 -24.19 42.99 9.83
N THR A 174 -23.12 43.75 9.55
CA THR A 174 -23.11 44.69 8.43
C THR A 174 -23.15 43.92 7.11
N PHE A 175 -23.53 44.57 6.01
CA PHE A 175 -23.60 43.90 4.70
C PHE A 175 -22.28 43.20 4.32
N VAL A 176 -21.15 43.90 4.43
CA VAL A 176 -19.83 43.36 4.09
C VAL A 176 -19.42 42.21 5.01
N PHE A 177 -19.63 42.36 6.32
CA PHE A 177 -19.31 41.30 7.27
C PHE A 177 -20.22 40.09 7.09
N GLY A 178 -21.48 40.31 6.70
CA GLY A 178 -22.42 39.25 6.36
C GLY A 178 -22.02 38.49 5.10
N LEU A 179 -21.56 39.16 4.04
CA LEU A 179 -21.01 38.48 2.87
C LEU A 179 -19.80 37.60 3.23
N PHE A 180 -18.90 38.12 4.05
CA PHE A 180 -17.76 37.35 4.56
C PHE A 180 -18.22 36.13 5.38
N ALA A 181 -19.20 36.30 6.29
CA ALA A 181 -19.76 35.21 7.07
C ALA A 181 -20.40 34.12 6.20
N TRP A 182 -21.23 34.50 5.23
CA TRP A 182 -21.87 33.55 4.32
C TRP A 182 -20.89 32.86 3.37
N SER A 183 -19.72 33.46 3.08
CA SER A 183 -18.70 32.81 2.27
C SER A 183 -18.21 31.48 2.87
N GLY A 184 -18.12 31.39 4.21
CA GLY A 184 -17.78 30.14 4.90
C GLY A 184 -18.82 29.04 4.67
N PHE A 185 -20.12 29.38 4.75
CA PHE A 185 -21.22 28.46 4.46
C PHE A 185 -21.18 27.94 3.01
N PHE A 186 -20.94 28.84 2.04
CA PHE A 186 -20.88 28.44 0.64
C PHE A 186 -19.66 27.57 0.34
N LEU A 187 -18.50 27.84 0.95
CA LEU A 187 -17.30 27.01 0.82
C LEU A 187 -17.51 25.60 1.39
N ALA A 188 -18.07 25.46 2.59
CA ALA A 188 -18.37 24.15 3.17
C ALA A 188 -19.46 23.41 2.37
N THR A 189 -20.44 24.11 1.80
CA THR A 189 -21.43 23.49 0.91
C THR A 189 -20.78 22.98 -0.37
N ALA A 190 -19.88 23.75 -0.99
CA ALA A 190 -19.10 23.30 -2.14
C ALA A 190 -18.17 22.13 -1.79
N GLY A 191 -17.58 22.15 -0.60
CA GLY A 191 -16.80 21.04 -0.04
C GLY A 191 -17.63 19.77 0.08
N LEU A 192 -18.87 19.86 0.56
CA LEU A 192 -19.80 18.72 0.63
C LEU A 192 -20.11 18.11 -0.75
N VAL A 193 -20.19 18.93 -1.80
CA VAL A 193 -20.32 18.45 -3.18
C VAL A 193 -19.07 17.69 -3.62
N MET A 194 -17.87 18.21 -3.32
CA MET A 194 -16.60 17.52 -3.62
C MET A 194 -16.46 16.22 -2.83
N PHE A 195 -16.87 16.21 -1.56
CA PHE A 195 -16.95 15.02 -0.73
C PHE A 195 -17.86 13.95 -1.35
N TYR A 196 -19.07 14.32 -1.76
CA TYR A 196 -20.00 13.40 -2.43
C TYR A 196 -19.40 12.83 -3.72
N ARG A 197 -18.83 13.70 -4.57
CA ARG A 197 -18.14 13.28 -5.80
C ARG A 197 -17.02 12.29 -5.48
N CYS A 198 -16.14 12.61 -4.53
CA CYS A 198 -15.04 11.75 -4.14
C CYS A 198 -15.50 10.38 -3.61
N SER A 199 -16.57 10.36 -2.80
CA SER A 199 -17.17 9.15 -2.23
C SER A 199 -17.78 8.22 -3.29
N ARG A 200 -18.32 8.77 -4.37
CA ARG A 200 -19.06 8.01 -5.39
C ARG A 200 -18.27 7.72 -6.66
N LYS A 201 -17.19 8.47 -6.92
CA LYS A 201 -16.39 8.35 -8.14
C LYS A 201 -15.55 7.09 -8.13
N ASP A 202 -15.43 6.44 -9.28
CA ASP A 202 -14.46 5.38 -9.49
C ASP A 202 -13.04 5.94 -9.26
N PRO A 203 -12.25 5.37 -8.32
CA PRO A 203 -10.91 5.85 -8.01
C PRO A 203 -9.88 5.61 -9.13
N GLY A 204 -10.23 4.82 -10.15
CA GLY A 204 -9.29 4.30 -11.15
C GLY A 204 -9.15 2.79 -11.04
N PHE A 205 -10.25 2.06 -10.87
CA PHE A 205 -10.19 0.62 -10.86
C PHE A 205 -9.71 0.07 -12.21
N ILE A 206 -8.77 -0.87 -12.14
CA ILE A 206 -8.27 -1.55 -13.32
C ILE A 206 -9.27 -2.64 -13.71
N ASN A 207 -9.60 -2.70 -14.99
CA ASN A 207 -10.46 -3.76 -15.52
C ASN A 207 -9.74 -5.10 -15.40
N ARG A 208 -10.43 -6.09 -14.83
CA ARG A 208 -10.04 -7.49 -14.98
C ARG A 208 -10.30 -7.81 -16.46
N ASN A 209 -9.31 -8.31 -17.19
CA ASN A 209 -9.50 -8.78 -18.57
C ASN A 209 -10.42 -10.01 -18.60
N VAL A 210 -11.72 -9.81 -18.36
CA VAL A 210 -12.75 -10.84 -18.46
C VAL A 210 -13.21 -10.99 -19.92
N ARG A 211 -12.86 -10.04 -20.80
CA ARG A 211 -13.36 -10.00 -22.19
C ARG A 211 -12.68 -10.91 -23.19
N ASP A 212 -11.57 -11.55 -22.83
CA ASP A 212 -10.91 -12.51 -23.72
C ASP A 212 -11.27 -13.98 -23.42
N ALA A 213 -11.98 -14.25 -22.32
CA ALA A 213 -12.54 -15.58 -22.06
C ALA A 213 -13.75 -15.94 -22.97
N GLN A 214 -14.32 -14.95 -23.68
CA GLN A 214 -15.41 -15.19 -24.64
C GLN A 214 -14.96 -15.08 -26.11
N SER A 215 -13.71 -14.68 -26.39
CA SER A 215 -13.18 -14.55 -27.77
C SER A 215 -11.94 -15.39 -28.07
N LEU A 216 -11.29 -16.01 -27.07
CA LEU A 216 -10.30 -17.03 -27.35
C LEU A 216 -10.97 -18.35 -27.71
N ARG A 217 -10.71 -18.79 -28.94
CA ARG A 217 -10.82 -20.18 -29.37
C ARG A 217 -10.08 -21.08 -28.37
N ASP A 218 -10.65 -22.24 -28.09
CA ASP A 218 -10.32 -23.20 -27.03
C ASP A 218 -8.89 -23.79 -27.02
N ASP A 219 -7.94 -23.19 -27.75
CA ASP A 219 -6.65 -23.81 -28.08
C ASP A 219 -5.44 -23.20 -27.35
N GLU A 220 -5.62 -22.08 -26.61
CA GLU A 220 -4.51 -21.47 -25.87
C GLU A 220 -4.92 -21.02 -24.45
N PRO A 221 -4.31 -21.57 -23.39
CA PRO A 221 -4.68 -21.22 -22.02
C PRO A 221 -4.38 -19.73 -21.77
N LEU A 222 -5.38 -19.00 -21.26
CA LEU A 222 -5.36 -17.57 -20.86
C LEU A 222 -4.09 -17.12 -20.12
N LEU A 223 -3.41 -18.08 -19.50
CA LEU A 223 -2.12 -17.94 -18.86
C LEU A 223 -1.02 -17.44 -19.81
N LYS A 224 -0.97 -17.82 -21.08
CA LYS A 224 0.15 -17.46 -21.99
C LYS A 224 0.18 -15.98 -22.39
N THR A 225 -0.98 -15.34 -22.54
CA THR A 225 -1.07 -13.97 -23.07
C THR A 225 -0.69 -12.90 -22.03
N ASP A 226 -1.09 -13.09 -20.77
CA ASP A 226 -0.72 -12.19 -19.65
C ASP A 226 0.71 -12.42 -19.12
N LEU A 227 1.30 -13.58 -19.42
CA LEU A 227 2.60 -13.99 -18.88
C LEU A 227 3.80 -13.51 -19.72
N ASN A 228 3.64 -13.27 -21.02
CA ASN A 228 4.66 -12.64 -21.88
C ASN A 228 4.80 -11.12 -21.66
N HIS A 229 4.24 -10.59 -20.56
CA HIS A 229 4.28 -9.18 -20.25
C HIS A 229 5.73 -8.69 -20.00
N PRO A 230 6.17 -7.56 -20.61
CA PRO A 230 7.55 -7.08 -20.50
C PRO A 230 8.05 -6.93 -19.06
N ALA A 231 7.18 -6.50 -18.15
CA ALA A 231 7.48 -6.40 -16.73
C ALA A 231 7.88 -7.74 -16.09
N LEU A 232 7.22 -8.84 -16.45
CA LEU A 232 7.54 -10.17 -15.90
C LEU A 232 8.84 -10.70 -16.50
N LEU A 233 9.08 -10.44 -17.78
CA LEU A 233 10.36 -10.74 -18.44
C LEU A 233 11.53 -9.97 -17.80
N ALA A 234 11.29 -8.74 -17.34
CA ALA A 234 12.25 -7.95 -16.57
C ALA A 234 12.37 -8.39 -15.09
N GLY A 235 11.63 -9.41 -14.66
CA GLY A 235 11.68 -9.93 -13.29
C GLY A 235 10.85 -9.15 -12.26
N ASN A 236 9.95 -8.27 -12.69
CA ASN A 236 9.09 -7.46 -11.79
C ASN A 236 7.86 -8.25 -11.30
N TRP A 237 8.09 -9.41 -10.67
CA TRP A 237 7.04 -10.31 -10.17
C TRP A 237 6.13 -9.67 -9.13
N SER A 238 6.60 -8.62 -8.44
CA SER A 238 5.79 -7.84 -7.51
C SER A 238 4.57 -7.19 -8.17
N GLN A 239 4.55 -7.01 -9.50
CA GLN A 239 3.39 -6.45 -10.22
C GLN A 239 2.24 -7.46 -10.37
N LEU A 240 2.47 -8.76 -10.20
CA LEU A 240 1.42 -9.76 -10.23
C LEU A 240 0.39 -9.51 -9.12
N CYS A 241 -0.89 -9.51 -9.49
CA CYS A 241 -1.99 -9.58 -8.54
C CYS A 241 -2.70 -10.92 -8.70
N ALA A 242 -2.48 -11.83 -7.75
CA ALA A 242 -3.14 -13.13 -7.75
C ALA A 242 -4.67 -13.02 -7.58
N THR A 243 -5.16 -12.03 -6.82
CA THR A 243 -6.60 -11.83 -6.59
C THR A 243 -7.33 -11.35 -7.85
N CYS A 244 -6.78 -10.35 -8.54
CA CYS A 244 -7.39 -9.79 -9.74
C CYS A 244 -7.01 -10.54 -11.03
N LYS A 245 -5.99 -11.41 -10.98
CA LYS A 245 -5.39 -12.11 -12.12
C LYS A 245 -4.99 -11.16 -13.24
N ILE A 246 -4.19 -10.16 -12.87
CA ILE A 246 -3.60 -9.19 -13.82
C ILE A 246 -2.15 -8.92 -13.47
N VAL A 247 -1.37 -8.47 -14.46
CA VAL A 247 -0.11 -7.76 -14.23
C VAL A 247 -0.43 -6.29 -14.01
N ARG A 248 -0.21 -5.79 -12.79
CA ARG A 248 -0.56 -4.41 -12.45
C ARG A 248 0.38 -3.43 -13.17
N PRO A 249 -0.12 -2.29 -13.70
CA PRO A 249 0.71 -1.17 -14.08
C PRO A 249 1.59 -0.70 -12.92
N VAL A 250 2.66 0.03 -13.24
CA VAL A 250 3.51 0.65 -12.21
C VAL A 250 2.64 1.59 -11.37
N ARG A 251 2.96 1.73 -10.07
CA ARG A 251 2.21 2.53 -9.08
C ARG A 251 0.78 2.07 -8.77
N ALA A 252 0.25 1.04 -9.43
CA ALA A 252 -1.04 0.45 -9.07
C ALA A 252 -0.92 -0.51 -7.87
N LYS A 253 -1.98 -0.60 -7.05
CA LYS A 253 -2.04 -1.52 -5.91
C LYS A 253 -3.40 -2.19 -5.80
N HIS A 254 -3.41 -3.41 -5.27
CA HIS A 254 -4.66 -4.07 -4.89
C HIS A 254 -5.13 -3.50 -3.55
N CYS A 255 -6.36 -2.99 -3.50
CA CYS A 255 -7.01 -2.61 -2.26
C CYS A 255 -7.87 -3.77 -1.78
N SER A 256 -7.52 -4.34 -0.63
CA SER A 256 -8.28 -5.44 -0.01
C SER A 256 -9.68 -5.04 0.42
N THR A 257 -9.91 -3.75 0.74
CA THR A 257 -11.24 -3.26 1.12
C THR A 257 -12.16 -3.12 -0.10
N CYS A 258 -11.62 -2.63 -1.22
CA CYS A 258 -12.34 -2.49 -2.48
C CYS A 258 -12.34 -3.80 -3.31
N ASP A 259 -11.57 -4.82 -2.88
CA ASP A 259 -11.27 -6.09 -3.55
C ASP A 259 -10.90 -5.95 -5.05
N ARG A 260 -10.20 -4.86 -5.37
CA ARG A 260 -9.84 -4.48 -6.75
C ARG A 260 -8.50 -3.77 -6.80
N CYS A 261 -7.81 -3.91 -7.93
CA CYS A 261 -6.64 -3.08 -8.23
C CYS A 261 -7.05 -1.66 -8.64
N VAL A 262 -6.32 -0.69 -8.12
CA VAL A 262 -6.54 0.75 -8.36
C VAL A 262 -5.26 1.34 -8.93
N GLU A 263 -5.39 2.10 -10.02
CA GLU A 263 -4.32 2.88 -10.63
C GLU A 263 -3.87 4.01 -9.71
N GLN A 264 -2.54 4.20 -9.63
CA GLN A 264 -1.91 5.24 -8.80
C GLN A 264 -2.54 5.27 -7.39
N PHE A 265 -2.58 4.10 -6.75
CA PHE A 265 -3.29 3.91 -5.48
C PHE A 265 -2.66 4.77 -4.39
N ASP A 266 -3.45 5.66 -3.79
CA ASP A 266 -2.98 6.52 -2.70
C ASP A 266 -3.22 5.88 -1.33
N HIS A 267 -4.49 5.67 -0.99
CA HIS A 267 -4.90 4.99 0.23
C HIS A 267 -6.39 4.63 0.14
N HIS A 268 -6.87 3.78 1.06
CA HIS A 268 -8.30 3.63 1.29
C HIS A 268 -8.71 4.60 2.40
N CYS A 269 -9.69 5.48 2.15
CA CYS A 269 -10.14 6.46 3.12
C CYS A 269 -11.47 6.03 3.76
N PRO A 270 -11.49 5.61 5.04
CA PRO A 270 -12.72 5.22 5.72
C PRO A 270 -13.74 6.37 5.79
N TRP A 271 -13.27 7.61 6.02
CA TRP A 271 -14.09 8.81 6.14
C TRP A 271 -14.83 9.18 4.85
N VAL A 272 -14.26 8.88 3.70
CA VAL A 272 -14.91 9.04 2.38
C VAL A 272 -15.61 7.76 1.94
N SER A 273 -15.33 6.65 2.63
CA SER A 273 -15.85 5.31 2.34
C SER A 273 -15.56 4.86 0.91
N ASN A 274 -14.40 5.28 0.41
CA ASN A 274 -13.94 4.95 -0.91
C ASN A 274 -12.40 4.85 -0.92
N CYS A 275 -11.89 4.14 -1.91
CA CYS A 275 -10.48 4.18 -2.29
C CYS A 275 -10.14 5.58 -2.84
N ILE A 276 -8.97 6.12 -2.53
CA ILE A 276 -8.39 7.32 -3.16
C ILE A 276 -7.31 6.86 -4.14
N GLY A 277 -7.46 7.21 -5.41
CA GLY A 277 -6.56 6.84 -6.49
C GLY A 277 -6.53 7.89 -7.59
N LYS A 278 -5.96 7.54 -8.74
CA LYS A 278 -5.73 8.45 -9.88
C LYS A 278 -6.95 9.32 -10.21
N LYS A 279 -8.14 8.75 -10.29
CA LYS A 279 -9.32 9.43 -10.86
C LYS A 279 -10.08 10.31 -9.87
N ASN A 280 -9.94 10.12 -8.56
CA ASN A 280 -10.69 10.87 -7.54
C ASN A 280 -9.83 11.64 -6.54
N LYS A 281 -8.49 11.57 -6.64
CA LYS A 281 -7.58 12.34 -5.76
C LYS A 281 -7.78 13.85 -5.86
N TRP A 282 -8.15 14.38 -7.03
CA TRP A 282 -8.48 15.79 -7.19
C TRP A 282 -9.74 16.19 -6.39
N ASP A 283 -10.83 15.42 -6.51
CA ASP A 283 -12.06 15.69 -5.75
C ASP A 283 -11.79 15.61 -4.24
N PHE A 284 -10.95 14.65 -3.80
CA PHE A 284 -10.49 14.56 -2.41
C PHE A 284 -9.71 15.79 -1.94
N PHE A 285 -8.74 16.25 -2.73
CA PHE A 285 -7.90 17.39 -2.35
C PHE A 285 -8.68 18.71 -2.35
N MET A 286 -9.58 18.91 -3.32
CA MET A 286 -10.46 20.08 -3.35
C MET A 286 -11.42 20.12 -2.16
N PHE A 287 -11.97 18.96 -1.76
CA PHE A 287 -12.75 18.86 -0.53
C PHE A 287 -11.96 19.37 0.68
N LEU A 288 -10.71 18.90 0.86
CA LEU A 288 -9.88 19.32 1.99
C LEU A 288 -9.59 20.82 2.00
N ILE A 289 -9.23 21.42 0.86
CA ILE A 289 -8.96 22.86 0.75
C ILE A 289 -10.22 23.68 1.07
N LEU A 290 -11.37 23.29 0.54
CA LEU A 290 -12.62 24.02 0.75
C LEU A 290 -13.04 23.97 2.22
N GLU A 291 -12.94 22.81 2.88
CA GLU A 291 -13.30 22.68 4.29
C GLU A 291 -12.33 23.42 5.21
N VAL A 292 -11.02 23.36 4.97
CA VAL A 292 -10.05 24.16 5.75
C VAL A 292 -10.33 25.64 5.61
N SER A 293 -10.62 26.11 4.39
CA SER A 293 -10.95 27.52 4.14
C SER A 293 -12.26 27.91 4.82
N ALA A 294 -13.26 27.03 4.77
CA ALA A 294 -14.54 27.24 5.44
C ALA A 294 -14.34 27.35 6.96
N MET A 295 -13.66 26.39 7.60
CA MET A 295 -13.40 26.38 9.05
C MET A 295 -12.66 27.63 9.52
N ILE A 296 -11.67 28.10 8.76
CA ILE A 296 -10.98 29.37 9.08
C ILE A 296 -11.97 30.53 9.10
N ILE A 297 -12.78 30.68 8.06
CA ILE A 297 -13.74 31.80 7.96
C ILE A 297 -14.82 31.69 9.03
N THR A 298 -15.43 30.52 9.19
CA THR A 298 -16.50 30.30 10.16
C THR A 298 -16.00 30.44 11.59
N GLY A 299 -14.81 29.94 11.91
CA GLY A 299 -14.16 30.12 13.20
C GLY A 299 -13.87 31.60 13.50
N LEU A 300 -13.28 32.34 12.55
CA LEU A 300 -13.00 33.78 12.71
C LEU A 300 -14.27 34.61 12.89
N VAL A 301 -15.32 34.32 12.13
CA VAL A 301 -16.62 34.99 12.26
C VAL A 301 -17.23 34.71 13.63
N THR A 302 -17.19 33.44 14.07
CA THR A 302 -17.72 33.03 15.38
C THR A 302 -17.00 33.75 16.52
N ILE A 303 -15.66 33.76 16.51
CA ILE A 303 -14.85 34.48 17.50
C ILE A 303 -15.20 35.98 17.48
N THR A 304 -15.28 36.59 16.31
CA THR A 304 -15.59 38.03 16.19
C THR A 304 -16.96 38.36 16.78
N ARG A 305 -17.95 37.49 16.58
CA ARG A 305 -19.31 37.68 17.11
C ARG A 305 -19.36 37.58 18.62
N ILE A 306 -18.69 36.58 19.20
CA ILE A 306 -18.65 36.33 20.64
C ILE A 306 -17.83 37.40 21.37
N VAL A 307 -16.65 37.77 20.83
CA VAL A 307 -15.74 38.75 21.49
C VAL A 307 -16.32 40.16 21.48
N LYS A 308 -17.09 40.53 20.45
CA LYS A 308 -17.71 41.86 20.37
C LYS A 308 -19.02 41.97 21.14
N ASP A 309 -19.50 40.87 21.72
CA ASP A 309 -20.68 40.89 22.58
C ASP A 309 -20.29 41.32 24.01
N PRO A 310 -21.12 42.14 24.70
CA PRO A 310 -20.76 42.70 25.99
C PRO A 310 -20.62 41.56 27.01
N SER A 311 -19.44 41.42 27.58
CA SER A 311 -19.11 40.27 28.42
C SER A 311 -18.16 40.65 29.56
N PRO A 312 -18.13 39.87 30.66
CA PRO A 312 -17.24 40.14 31.78
C PRO A 312 -15.76 40.16 31.35
N PRO A 313 -14.93 41.03 31.96
CA PRO A 313 -13.53 41.21 31.54
C PRO A 313 -12.60 40.05 31.92
N SER A 314 -13.01 39.20 32.87
CA SER A 314 -12.24 38.01 33.24
C SER A 314 -12.50 36.87 32.26
N PHE A 315 -11.47 36.12 31.87
CA PHE A 315 -11.61 34.98 30.94
C PHE A 315 -12.62 33.94 31.43
N GLY A 316 -12.62 33.62 32.73
CA GLY A 316 -13.57 32.68 33.31
C GLY A 316 -15.01 33.20 33.29
N GLY A 317 -15.21 34.50 33.57
CA GLY A 317 -16.52 35.14 33.48
C GLY A 317 -17.02 35.25 32.05
N TRP A 318 -16.15 35.60 31.11
CA TRP A 318 -16.41 35.62 29.67
C TRP A 318 -16.84 34.25 29.17
N LEU A 319 -16.10 33.19 29.51
CA LEU A 319 -16.39 31.84 29.04
C LEU A 319 -17.72 31.32 29.61
N SER A 320 -17.97 31.53 30.90
CA SER A 320 -19.22 31.14 31.55
C SER A 320 -20.42 31.87 30.95
N HIS A 321 -20.31 33.18 30.73
CA HIS A 321 -21.36 33.99 30.12
C HIS A 321 -21.65 33.57 28.68
N ASN A 322 -20.63 33.39 27.85
CA ASN A 322 -20.85 32.97 26.46
C ASN A 322 -21.32 31.52 26.35
N ALA A 323 -20.98 30.65 27.30
CA ALA A 323 -21.52 29.30 27.36
C ALA A 323 -23.00 29.27 27.75
N SER A 324 -23.49 30.26 28.51
CA SER A 324 -24.92 30.37 28.85
C SER A 324 -25.72 31.09 27.77
N GLU A 325 -25.23 32.21 27.27
CA GLU A 325 -25.95 33.04 26.29
C GLU A 325 -25.83 32.51 24.87
N HIS A 326 -24.66 31.98 24.50
CA HIS A 326 -24.33 31.52 23.15
C HIS A 326 -23.82 30.06 23.10
N PRO A 327 -24.52 29.09 23.71
CA PRO A 327 -24.03 27.71 23.85
C PRO A 327 -23.73 27.06 22.51
N GLY A 328 -24.55 27.31 21.48
CA GLY A 328 -24.34 26.76 20.14
C GLY A 328 -23.11 27.34 19.43
N ALA A 329 -22.78 28.61 19.65
CA ALA A 329 -21.60 29.24 19.06
C ALA A 329 -20.30 28.74 19.74
N ILE A 330 -20.33 28.54 21.06
CA ILE A 330 -19.22 27.92 21.79
C ILE A 330 -19.05 26.45 21.38
N SER A 331 -20.14 25.69 21.29
CA SER A 331 -20.10 24.30 20.81
C SER A 331 -19.55 24.20 19.38
N PHE A 332 -20.00 25.08 18.48
CA PHE A 332 -19.48 25.19 17.12
C PHE A 332 -17.97 25.43 17.12
N LEU A 333 -17.49 26.43 17.87
CA LEU A 333 -16.09 26.80 17.89
C LEU A 333 -15.19 25.68 18.43
N ILE A 334 -15.66 24.94 19.46
CA ILE A 334 -14.92 23.80 20.00
C ILE A 334 -14.82 22.68 18.96
N MET A 335 -15.92 22.33 18.29
CA MET A 335 -15.90 21.29 17.26
C MET A 335 -15.04 21.69 16.04
N ASP A 336 -15.19 22.93 15.58
CA ASP A 336 -14.41 23.52 14.49
C ASP A 336 -12.91 23.46 14.79
N PHE A 337 -12.50 23.85 16.01
CA PHE A 337 -11.12 23.77 16.46
C PHE A 337 -10.55 22.34 16.37
N PHE A 338 -11.25 21.33 16.88
CA PHE A 338 -10.76 19.95 16.86
C PHE A 338 -10.68 19.36 15.45
N LEU A 339 -11.65 19.68 14.59
CA LEU A 339 -11.66 19.22 13.20
C LEU A 339 -10.56 19.93 12.38
N PHE A 340 -10.38 21.23 12.60
CA PHE A 340 -9.45 22.07 11.85
C PHE A 340 -8.02 21.51 11.85
N PHE A 341 -7.42 21.19 12.99
CA PHE A 341 -6.02 20.74 13.01
C PHE A 341 -5.82 19.44 12.24
N GLY A 342 -6.74 18.48 12.41
CA GLY A 342 -6.65 17.19 11.73
C GLY A 342 -6.72 17.35 10.21
N VAL A 343 -7.68 18.14 9.73
CA VAL A 343 -7.90 18.36 8.30
C VAL A 343 -6.81 19.27 7.71
N ALA A 344 -6.34 20.29 8.44
CA ALA A 344 -5.27 21.19 7.99
C ALA A 344 -3.94 20.43 7.81
N VAL A 345 -3.56 19.58 8.77
CA VAL A 345 -2.37 18.72 8.65
C VAL A 345 -2.53 17.77 7.46
N LEU A 346 -3.69 17.13 7.31
CA LEU A 346 -3.94 16.25 6.18
C LEU A 346 -3.84 17.00 4.84
N THR A 347 -4.36 18.22 4.76
CA THR A 347 -4.28 19.08 3.58
C THR A 347 -2.83 19.41 3.24
N ALA A 348 -2.02 19.79 4.23
CA ALA A 348 -0.61 20.09 4.03
C ALA A 348 0.19 18.85 3.56
N VAL A 349 -0.10 17.67 4.13
CA VAL A 349 0.52 16.41 3.70
C VAL A 349 0.14 16.09 2.25
N GLN A 350 -1.14 16.19 1.88
CA GLN A 350 -1.60 15.94 0.51
C GLN A 350 -1.01 16.96 -0.48
N ALA A 351 -0.92 18.23 -0.12
CA ALA A 351 -0.29 19.26 -0.94
C ALA A 351 1.20 18.97 -1.19
N SER A 352 1.94 18.55 -0.15
CA SER A 352 3.34 18.13 -0.25
C SER A 352 3.53 16.89 -1.13
N GLN A 353 2.60 15.94 -1.04
CA GLN A 353 2.61 14.75 -1.89
C GLN A 353 2.34 15.07 -3.36
N ILE A 354 1.36 15.93 -3.63
CA ILE A 354 1.04 16.41 -4.98
C ILE A 354 2.24 17.17 -5.56
N SER A 355 2.85 18.07 -4.79
CA SER A 355 3.98 18.87 -5.27
C SER A 355 5.22 18.03 -5.59
N ARG A 356 5.31 16.81 -5.05
CA ARG A 356 6.38 15.84 -5.28
C ARG A 356 5.98 14.69 -6.19
N ASN A 357 4.74 14.68 -6.73
CA ASN A 357 4.16 13.54 -7.48
C ASN A 357 4.43 12.19 -6.81
N ILE A 358 4.06 12.07 -5.54
CA ILE A 358 4.18 10.83 -4.76
C ILE A 358 2.88 10.54 -4.02
N THR A 359 2.48 9.28 -3.98
CA THR A 359 1.29 8.85 -3.24
C THR A 359 1.60 8.58 -1.77
N THR A 360 0.57 8.62 -0.91
CA THR A 360 0.69 8.21 0.50
C THR A 360 1.23 6.78 0.62
N ASN A 361 0.75 5.87 -0.23
CA ASN A 361 1.20 4.49 -0.25
C ASN A 361 2.68 4.34 -0.66
N GLU A 362 3.14 5.06 -1.68
CA GLU A 362 4.54 5.06 -2.10
C GLU A 362 5.45 5.58 -0.99
N MET A 363 5.10 6.73 -0.39
CA MET A 363 5.88 7.33 0.68
C MET A 363 5.98 6.40 1.91
N ALA A 364 4.87 5.75 2.30
CA ALA A 364 4.85 4.84 3.44
C ALA A 364 5.58 3.51 3.18
N ASN A 365 5.73 3.11 1.91
CA ASN A 365 6.32 1.82 1.53
C ASN A 365 7.52 1.98 0.59
N ALA A 366 8.22 3.12 0.66
CA ALA A 366 9.26 3.48 -0.33
C ALA A 366 10.33 2.40 -0.48
N MET A 367 10.76 1.80 0.63
CA MET A 367 11.78 0.72 0.65
C MET A 367 11.33 -0.54 -0.11
N ARG A 368 10.03 -0.76 -0.28
CA ARG A 368 9.48 -1.93 -1.00
C ARG A 368 9.50 -1.74 -2.51
N TYR A 369 9.45 -0.50 -2.98
CA TYR A 369 9.38 -0.19 -4.40
C TYR A 369 10.80 -0.04 -4.97
N SER A 370 11.19 -0.91 -5.90
CA SER A 370 12.51 -0.85 -6.56
C SER A 370 12.70 0.46 -7.33
N TYR A 371 11.67 0.94 -8.02
CA TYR A 371 11.71 2.20 -8.76
C TYR A 371 11.86 3.46 -7.88
N LEU A 372 11.66 3.33 -6.55
CA LEU A 372 11.91 4.42 -5.59
C LEU A 372 13.30 4.35 -4.94
N ARG A 373 14.14 3.40 -5.37
CA ARG A 373 15.50 3.19 -4.85
C ARG A 373 16.51 3.60 -5.92
N GLY A 374 17.24 4.68 -5.65
CA GLY A 374 18.36 5.13 -6.46
C GLY A 374 19.66 4.36 -6.17
N PRO A 375 20.76 4.76 -6.84
CA PRO A 375 22.08 4.21 -6.59
C PRO A 375 22.46 4.27 -5.09
N GLY A 376 22.98 3.16 -4.56
CA GLY A 376 23.33 3.04 -3.14
C GLY A 376 22.12 2.93 -2.18
N GLY A 377 20.92 2.64 -2.69
CA GLY A 377 19.72 2.42 -1.87
C GLY A 377 19.07 3.69 -1.33
N LYS A 378 19.51 4.88 -1.77
CA LYS A 378 18.91 6.16 -1.40
C LYS A 378 17.53 6.32 -2.03
N PHE A 379 16.63 7.02 -1.35
CA PHE A 379 15.32 7.35 -1.89
C PHE A 379 15.46 8.20 -3.16
N ARG A 380 14.77 7.80 -4.22
CA ARG A 380 14.67 8.52 -5.50
C ARG A 380 13.20 8.54 -5.92
N ASN A 381 12.69 9.68 -6.37
CA ASN A 381 11.38 9.73 -7.00
C ASN A 381 11.53 10.02 -8.51
N PRO A 382 11.42 9.01 -9.40
CA PRO A 382 11.53 9.23 -10.84
C PRO A 382 10.34 9.98 -11.42
N TYR A 383 9.23 10.13 -10.69
CA TYR A 383 8.03 10.81 -11.15
C TYR A 383 7.97 12.28 -10.72
N ASP A 384 8.95 12.78 -9.98
CA ASP A 384 8.99 14.18 -9.57
C ASP A 384 9.52 15.07 -10.71
N HIS A 385 8.64 15.83 -11.37
CA HIS A 385 9.01 16.78 -12.43
C HIS A 385 9.21 18.22 -11.92
N GLY A 386 9.34 18.39 -10.60
CA GLY A 386 9.42 19.68 -9.93
C GLY A 386 8.06 20.27 -9.57
N ILE A 387 8.03 21.04 -8.48
CA ILE A 387 6.82 21.56 -7.82
C ILE A 387 5.86 22.23 -8.82
N ARG A 388 6.36 23.11 -9.70
CA ARG A 388 5.52 23.85 -10.64
C ARG A 388 4.79 22.92 -11.61
N LYS A 389 5.51 21.97 -12.22
CA LYS A 389 4.93 21.05 -13.20
C LYS A 389 4.00 20.05 -12.52
N ASN A 390 4.41 19.48 -11.39
CA ASN A 390 3.58 18.54 -10.64
C ASN A 390 2.26 19.17 -10.19
N CYS A 391 2.30 20.38 -9.62
CA CYS A 391 1.09 21.09 -9.20
C CYS A 391 0.23 21.50 -10.41
N SER A 392 0.84 22.00 -11.49
CA SER A 392 0.10 22.40 -12.70
C SER A 392 -0.62 21.23 -13.34
N ASP A 393 0.08 20.10 -13.55
CA ASP A 393 -0.52 18.89 -14.12
C ASP A 393 -1.68 18.40 -13.23
N PHE A 394 -1.48 18.36 -11.92
CA PHE A 394 -2.53 17.94 -10.99
C PHE A 394 -3.75 18.88 -11.02
N CYS A 395 -3.54 20.19 -11.04
CA CYS A 395 -4.64 21.16 -11.08
C CYS A 395 -5.44 21.10 -12.38
N ILE A 396 -4.79 20.85 -13.52
CA ILE A 396 -5.42 20.86 -14.85
C ILE A 396 -6.05 19.49 -15.18
N LYS A 397 -5.29 18.39 -14.97
CA LYS A 397 -5.72 17.03 -15.36
C LYS A 397 -6.43 16.29 -14.25
N GLY A 398 -6.25 16.72 -12.99
CA GLY A 398 -6.75 16.04 -11.80
C GLY A 398 -5.80 14.96 -11.26
N TYR A 399 -4.68 14.70 -11.94
CA TYR A 399 -3.69 13.70 -11.57
C TYR A 399 -2.35 13.99 -12.26
N ASN A 400 -1.28 13.33 -11.81
CA ASN A 400 0.02 13.39 -12.47
C ASN A 400 0.25 12.13 -13.32
N GLU A 401 0.79 12.30 -14.52
CA GLU A 401 1.13 11.17 -15.39
C GLU A 401 2.30 10.36 -14.82
N ASP A 402 2.33 9.06 -15.16
CA ASP A 402 3.37 8.13 -14.72
C ASP A 402 4.56 8.13 -15.71
N VAL A 403 4.99 9.32 -16.12
CA VAL A 403 6.15 9.53 -16.99
C VAL A 403 7.37 9.69 -16.11
N GLU A 404 8.36 8.82 -16.28
CA GLU A 404 9.63 8.92 -15.57
C GLU A 404 10.46 10.07 -16.14
N LEU A 405 11.09 10.83 -15.23
CA LEU A 405 12.15 11.75 -15.59
C LEU A 405 13.40 10.90 -15.91
N LEU A 406 13.69 10.75 -17.19
CA LEU A 406 14.98 10.21 -17.63
C LEU A 406 16.04 11.22 -17.19
N ASP A 407 16.96 10.79 -16.32
CA ASP A 407 18.14 11.58 -16.04
C ASP A 407 18.85 11.78 -17.39
N GLN A 408 18.92 13.02 -17.86
CA GLN A 408 20.00 13.40 -18.75
C GLN A 408 21.26 13.30 -17.90
N THR A 409 21.84 12.11 -17.81
CA THR A 409 23.27 12.00 -17.55
C THR A 409 23.95 12.83 -18.61
N GLU A 410 24.43 14.01 -18.24
CA GLU A 410 25.52 14.64 -18.98
C GLU A 410 26.60 13.57 -19.17
N PRO A 411 27.10 13.36 -20.39
CA PRO A 411 28.16 12.40 -20.61
C PRO A 411 29.37 12.92 -19.83
N SER A 412 29.70 12.25 -18.73
CA SER A 412 30.98 12.44 -18.07
C SER A 412 32.06 12.22 -19.13
N GLU A 413 32.79 13.28 -19.48
CA GLU A 413 34.05 13.18 -20.21
C GLU A 413 34.91 12.09 -19.56
N GLY A 414 35.28 11.07 -20.33
CA GLY A 414 36.23 10.07 -19.86
C GLY A 414 36.04 8.66 -20.41
N THR A 415 36.65 8.43 -21.57
CA THR A 415 37.07 7.13 -22.13
C THR A 415 36.00 6.32 -22.87
N GLY A 416 36.10 6.39 -24.21
CA GLY A 416 35.14 5.85 -25.15
C GLY A 416 35.07 4.33 -25.22
N MET A 417 33.85 3.85 -25.50
CA MET A 417 33.63 2.62 -26.24
C MET A 417 32.96 2.99 -27.55
N ILE A 418 33.65 2.71 -28.65
CA ILE A 418 33.17 2.86 -30.02
C ILE A 418 31.94 1.96 -30.18
N GLN A 419 30.80 2.59 -30.45
CA GLN A 419 29.56 1.92 -30.80
C GLN A 419 29.67 1.42 -32.26
N MET A 420 29.79 0.11 -32.47
CA MET A 420 29.63 -0.46 -33.80
C MET A 420 28.14 -0.48 -34.18
N THR A 421 27.77 0.42 -35.08
CA THR A 421 26.52 0.36 -35.84
C THR A 421 26.47 -0.92 -36.67
N ARG A 422 25.48 -1.77 -36.41
CA ARG A 422 25.14 -2.92 -37.25
C ARG A 422 24.29 -2.43 -38.41
N SER A 423 24.92 -2.11 -39.53
CA SER A 423 24.23 -1.90 -40.81
C SER A 423 24.02 -3.26 -41.48
N THR A 424 22.77 -3.61 -41.68
CA THR A 424 22.32 -4.64 -42.61
C THR A 424 22.44 -4.10 -44.03
N ASP A 425 23.20 -4.76 -44.90
CA ASP A 425 22.87 -4.89 -46.32
C ASP A 425 23.74 -5.95 -47.04
N LEU A 426 23.02 -6.88 -47.67
CA LEU A 426 23.24 -7.54 -48.97
C LEU A 426 24.47 -8.46 -49.25
N GLN A 427 24.08 -9.70 -49.58
CA GLN A 427 24.44 -10.52 -50.75
C GLN A 427 25.64 -11.50 -50.73
N ASN A 428 25.28 -12.70 -51.20
CA ASN A 428 26.06 -13.90 -51.52
C ASN A 428 27.33 -13.67 -52.35
N GLY A 429 28.33 -14.54 -52.14
CA GLY A 429 29.42 -14.79 -53.08
C GLY A 429 30.32 -15.94 -52.61
N GLU A 430 30.56 -16.91 -53.51
CA GLU A 430 31.23 -18.20 -53.32
C GLU A 430 32.76 -18.14 -53.12
N ASN A 431 33.30 -19.25 -52.58
CA ASN A 431 34.61 -19.90 -52.82
C ASN A 431 35.93 -19.10 -52.75
N HIS A 432 36.87 -19.53 -51.91
CA HIS A 432 38.17 -20.12 -52.33
C HIS A 432 39.07 -20.53 -51.13
N LEU A 433 39.96 -21.50 -51.43
CA LEU A 433 40.87 -22.28 -50.58
C LEU A 433 42.20 -21.57 -50.20
N HIS A 434 42.92 -22.21 -49.25
CA HIS A 434 44.36 -22.12 -48.86
C HIS A 434 44.74 -20.89 -47.98
N GLN A 435 45.63 -20.94 -46.97
CA GLN A 435 46.76 -21.83 -46.67
C GLN A 435 47.25 -21.65 -45.20
N SER A 436 47.72 -22.75 -44.61
CA SER A 436 48.83 -22.94 -43.63
C SER A 436 49.31 -21.80 -42.71
N GLY A 437 49.46 -22.11 -41.41
CA GLY A 437 50.30 -21.36 -40.47
C GLY A 437 50.41 -22.04 -39.10
N ASN A 438 51.47 -22.84 -38.93
CA ASN A 438 51.85 -23.62 -37.74
C ASN A 438 51.98 -22.80 -36.44
N GLY A 439 51.70 -23.45 -35.30
CA GLY A 439 52.06 -22.97 -33.96
C GLY A 439 51.69 -23.95 -32.83
N HIS A 440 52.34 -25.11 -32.79
CA HIS A 440 52.35 -26.03 -31.64
C HIS A 440 53.12 -25.44 -30.46
N ILE A 441 52.57 -25.47 -29.23
CA ILE A 441 53.28 -25.84 -27.99
C ILE A 441 52.29 -26.56 -27.04
N CYS A 442 52.68 -27.78 -26.64
CA CYS A 442 52.00 -28.67 -25.71
C CYS A 442 52.30 -28.37 -24.23
N VAL A 443 51.25 -28.47 -23.40
CA VAL A 443 51.10 -29.35 -22.19
C VAL A 443 52.18 -29.31 -21.10
N ASP A 444 51.76 -29.03 -19.86
CA ASP A 444 52.00 -30.01 -18.78
C ASP A 444 51.01 -29.93 -17.61
N VAL A 445 50.61 -31.12 -17.15
CA VAL A 445 49.72 -31.41 -16.01
C VAL A 445 50.59 -32.00 -14.91
N GLN A 446 50.41 -31.57 -13.66
CA GLN A 446 50.78 -32.43 -12.54
C GLN A 446 49.83 -32.30 -11.33
N THR A 447 49.13 -33.40 -11.09
CA THR A 447 48.45 -33.81 -9.87
C THR A 447 49.42 -34.12 -8.73
N LYS A 448 49.06 -33.81 -7.47
CA LYS A 448 49.39 -34.66 -6.30
C LYS A 448 48.42 -34.42 -5.12
N ASN A 449 47.90 -35.54 -4.61
CA ASN A 449 47.04 -35.70 -3.43
C ASN A 449 47.81 -35.57 -2.10
N SER A 450 47.17 -35.04 -1.06
CA SER A 450 47.07 -35.67 0.28
C SER A 450 46.18 -34.87 1.26
N ARG A 451 45.25 -35.57 1.93
CA ARG A 451 44.60 -35.23 3.23
C ARG A 451 45.19 -36.22 4.29
N PRO A 452 44.85 -36.23 5.60
CA PRO A 452 43.96 -35.39 6.43
C PRO A 452 44.56 -34.97 7.80
N HIS A 453 43.86 -34.12 8.58
CA HIS A 453 43.79 -33.99 10.07
C HIS A 453 43.07 -32.63 10.30
N GLY A 454 42.02 -32.42 11.09
CA GLY A 454 41.54 -33.09 12.30
C GLY A 454 41.95 -32.28 13.53
N HIS A 455 41.31 -31.16 13.85
CA HIS A 455 41.25 -30.59 15.22
C HIS A 455 40.13 -29.56 15.38
N ALA A 456 39.35 -29.74 16.44
CA ALA A 456 38.46 -28.76 17.03
C ALA A 456 39.25 -27.77 17.91
N ASN A 457 38.88 -26.48 17.88
CA ASN A 457 38.73 -25.65 19.08
C ASN A 457 38.21 -24.25 18.76
N SER A 458 37.13 -23.89 19.45
CA SER A 458 36.95 -22.65 20.23
C SER A 458 37.72 -21.40 19.77
N SER A 459 36.99 -20.36 19.37
CA SER A 459 37.38 -18.97 19.69
C SER A 459 36.15 -18.11 20.00
N LYS A 460 36.09 -17.69 21.27
CA LYS A 460 35.33 -16.55 21.79
C LYS A 460 36.02 -15.24 21.37
N CYS A 461 35.23 -14.15 21.46
CA CYS A 461 35.58 -12.72 21.36
C CYS A 461 35.64 -12.19 19.90
N CYS A 462 35.03 -11.05 19.54
CA CYS A 462 34.83 -9.82 20.31
C CYS A 462 33.43 -9.22 20.15
N HIS A 463 32.90 -8.73 21.28
CA HIS A 463 31.85 -7.73 21.32
C HIS A 463 32.34 -6.44 20.66
N ASN A 464 31.64 -5.96 19.65
CA ASN A 464 31.65 -4.54 19.30
C ASN A 464 30.22 -4.02 19.34
N ASN A 465 30.00 -3.17 20.35
CA ASN A 465 28.76 -2.48 20.63
C ASN A 465 28.57 -1.41 19.55
N SER A 466 27.75 -1.70 18.53
CA SER A 466 27.27 -0.69 17.60
C SER A 466 25.78 -0.51 17.80
N LYS A 467 25.42 0.74 18.11
CA LYS A 467 24.07 1.24 18.34
C LYS A 467 23.14 0.78 17.22
N ILE A 468 22.03 0.18 17.60
CA ILE A 468 20.92 -0.14 16.71
C ILE A 468 20.23 1.19 16.38
N ASP A 469 20.50 1.71 15.19
CA ASP A 469 19.70 2.77 14.58
C ASP A 469 18.33 2.21 14.19
N GLY A 470 17.30 3.01 14.48
CA GLY A 470 15.90 2.62 14.51
C GLY A 470 15.36 2.06 13.20
N ALA A 471 14.67 0.93 13.31
CA ALA A 471 13.78 0.42 12.28
C ALA A 471 12.56 1.35 12.12
N PRO A 472 12.15 1.73 10.89
CA PRO A 472 10.99 2.57 10.68
C PRO A 472 9.70 1.76 10.82
N LEU A 473 8.90 2.14 11.83
CA LEU A 473 7.55 1.65 12.10
C LEU A 473 6.56 2.22 11.07
N GLY A 474 6.25 1.46 10.02
CA GLY A 474 5.11 1.70 9.14
C GLY A 474 3.85 1.01 9.65
N MET A 475 3.23 1.51 10.72
CA MET A 475 1.91 1.05 11.19
C MET A 475 0.85 2.11 10.92
N GLY A 476 0.12 1.96 9.82
CA GLY A 476 -1.17 2.61 9.60
C GLY A 476 -2.29 1.80 10.25
N LEU A 477 -2.43 1.89 11.58
CA LEU A 477 -3.61 1.45 12.33
C LEU A 477 -3.83 2.45 13.47
N GLY A 478 -4.47 3.57 13.14
CA GLY A 478 -4.95 4.53 14.13
C GLY A 478 -6.26 4.03 14.75
N LEU A 479 -6.19 3.44 15.95
CA LEU A 479 -7.25 3.50 16.96
C LEU A 479 -6.60 3.62 18.34
N GLY A 480 -7.01 4.65 19.07
CA GLY A 480 -6.32 5.19 20.24
C GLY A 480 -6.23 4.25 21.45
N ARG A 481 -5.19 4.53 22.23
CA ARG A 481 -4.93 4.05 23.60
C ARG A 481 -6.14 4.27 24.52
N ASN A 482 -6.42 3.28 25.36
CA ASN A 482 -6.83 3.51 26.73
C ASN A 482 -6.03 2.57 27.64
N ASN A 483 -5.01 3.13 28.30
CA ASN A 483 -4.35 2.50 29.44
C ASN A 483 -5.25 2.70 30.66
N ARG A 484 -5.70 1.61 31.29
CA ARG A 484 -5.97 1.60 32.72
C ARG A 484 -5.17 0.46 33.35
N HIS A 485 -4.24 0.85 34.21
CA HIS A 485 -3.58 -0.01 35.17
C HIS A 485 -4.61 -0.80 35.98
N ASN A 486 -4.40 -2.11 36.12
CA ASN A 486 -4.70 -2.79 37.36
C ASN A 486 -3.66 -3.88 37.57
N SER A 487 -2.72 -3.56 38.45
CA SER A 487 -1.80 -4.46 39.11
C SER A 487 -2.60 -5.47 39.94
N ARG A 488 -2.45 -6.76 39.63
CA ARG A 488 -2.65 -7.83 40.61
C ARG A 488 -1.49 -8.81 40.51
N ILE A 489 -0.57 -8.61 41.44
CA ILE A 489 0.35 -9.59 41.98
C ILE A 489 -0.50 -10.68 42.63
N LEU A 490 -0.22 -11.96 42.36
CA LEU A 490 -0.45 -13.05 43.30
C LEU A 490 0.72 -14.04 43.20
N PRO A 491 1.19 -14.59 44.33
CA PRO A 491 2.45 -15.31 44.42
C PRO A 491 2.29 -16.83 44.22
N LEU A 492 3.45 -17.44 43.89
CA LEU A 492 3.79 -18.87 43.81
C LEU A 492 3.12 -19.67 42.68
#